data_AF-C0E0F0-F1
#
_entry.id   AF-C0E0F0-F1
#
_cell.length_a   1.000
_cell.length_b   1.000
_cell.length_c   1.000
_cell.angle_alpha   90.00
_cell.angle_beta   90.00
_cell.angle_gamma   90.00
#
_symmetry.space_group_name_H-M   'P 1'
#
loop_
_entity.id
_entity.type
_entity.pdbx_description
1 polymer ?
#
loop_
_entity_poly.entity_id
_entity_poly.type
_entity_poly.pdbx_seq_one_letter_code
_entity_poly.pdbx_strand_id
1 'polypeptide(L)'
;MVIGAQREDETGTVVLYHSDDLHNWNFVGELEFDTTNAAPGTAPDLVPGGYMWECPNLITLRDAVTGEDLDILIICPQGLEPVTTDTATHYASSDQCGYIVGKLDGTRFTVLRGFSELDHGQQFYAPQITGFSETSGLLLGWMGLPGQDDTPSVAAEGWVHSLTVPRRVEVHNHVLRQTLIVPESVRNGEINHMDSGILWHSERLDGHETTLVITGSQGTIGATIHYLSGADPVLEIDVAGDVRRVPCPPGELTVFVDRSAVEVTAADGAIAASFVTFPNVNEIWSTIARNCD
;
A
#
# COMPACT_ATOMS: atom_id res chain seq x y z
N MET A 1 13.98 -17.27 -9.24
CA MET A 1 13.14 -17.35 -8.01
C MET A 1 13.78 -16.49 -6.94
N VAL A 2 12.97 -15.71 -6.24
CA VAL A 2 13.37 -14.92 -5.06
C VAL A 2 12.76 -15.55 -3.82
N ILE A 3 13.52 -15.62 -2.72
CA ILE A 3 13.05 -16.15 -1.44
C ILE A 3 13.49 -15.21 -0.33
N GLY A 4 12.57 -14.94 0.60
CA GLY A 4 12.84 -14.18 1.81
C GLY A 4 13.60 -15.05 2.79
N ALA A 5 14.63 -14.53 3.42
CA ALA A 5 15.45 -15.28 4.37
C ALA A 5 15.83 -14.42 5.58
N GLN A 6 16.09 -15.10 6.70
CA GLN A 6 16.74 -14.55 7.87
C GLN A 6 18.17 -15.11 7.93
N ARG A 7 19.16 -14.23 8.05
CA ARG A 7 20.56 -14.59 8.25
C ARG A 7 20.78 -15.12 9.67
N GLU A 8 21.91 -15.79 9.91
CA GLU A 8 22.28 -16.30 11.24
C GLU A 8 22.48 -15.19 12.29
N ASP A 9 22.75 -13.96 11.86
CA ASP A 9 22.83 -12.77 12.72
C ASP A 9 21.47 -12.09 12.96
N GLU A 10 20.38 -12.78 12.65
CA GLU A 10 18.99 -12.33 12.82
C GLU A 10 18.63 -11.09 11.99
N THR A 11 19.26 -10.91 10.83
CA THR A 11 18.91 -9.85 9.87
C THR A 11 18.19 -10.40 8.64
N GLY A 12 17.21 -9.66 8.12
CA GLY A 12 16.43 -10.03 6.94
C GLY A 12 17.17 -9.84 5.62
N THR A 13 16.89 -10.68 4.63
CA THR A 13 17.44 -10.59 3.28
C THR A 13 16.55 -11.27 2.23
N VAL A 14 16.91 -11.11 0.95
CA VAL A 14 16.39 -11.89 -0.17
C VAL A 14 17.53 -12.68 -0.81
N VAL A 15 17.26 -13.93 -1.16
CA VAL A 15 18.17 -14.77 -1.93
C VAL A 15 17.62 -15.10 -3.31
N LEU A 16 18.52 -15.32 -4.25
CA LEU A 16 18.23 -15.68 -5.64
C LEU A 16 18.54 -17.15 -5.92
N TYR A 17 17.61 -17.78 -6.62
CA TYR A 17 17.78 -19.08 -7.25
C TYR A 17 17.49 -18.99 -8.75
N HIS A 18 18.30 -19.70 -9.54
CA HIS A 18 18.15 -19.81 -10.99
C HIS A 18 17.83 -21.24 -11.38
N SER A 19 16.99 -21.43 -12.40
CA SER A 19 16.69 -22.73 -12.99
C SER A 19 16.40 -22.58 -14.47
N ASP A 20 16.96 -23.49 -15.28
CA ASP A 20 16.70 -23.57 -16.71
C ASP A 20 15.49 -24.46 -17.05
N ASP A 21 15.01 -25.26 -16.08
CA ASP A 21 13.97 -26.28 -16.29
C ASP A 21 12.81 -26.25 -15.27
N LEU A 22 12.84 -25.31 -14.31
CA LEU A 22 11.90 -25.15 -13.19
C LEU A 22 11.89 -26.30 -12.17
N HIS A 23 12.73 -27.32 -12.35
CA HIS A 23 12.84 -28.48 -11.46
C HIS A 23 14.13 -28.45 -10.65
N ASN A 24 15.25 -28.16 -11.28
CA ASN A 24 16.58 -28.10 -10.69
C ASN A 24 16.96 -26.64 -10.46
N TRP A 25 17.12 -26.26 -9.20
CA TRP A 25 17.40 -24.88 -8.80
C TRP A 25 18.82 -24.75 -8.27
N ASN A 26 19.57 -23.81 -8.85
CA ASN A 26 20.90 -23.43 -8.40
C ASN A 26 20.78 -22.20 -7.50
N PHE A 27 21.36 -22.27 -6.31
CA PHE A 27 21.53 -21.11 -5.44
C PHE A 27 22.52 -20.14 -6.09
N VAL A 28 22.06 -18.92 -6.39
CA VAL A 28 22.89 -17.89 -7.02
C VAL A 28 23.62 -17.09 -5.95
N GLY A 29 22.89 -16.70 -4.90
CA GLY A 29 23.42 -15.91 -3.81
C GLY A 29 22.39 -15.00 -3.20
N GLU A 30 22.83 -14.26 -2.20
CA GLU A 30 22.07 -13.21 -1.53
C GLU A 30 22.08 -11.92 -2.35
N LEU A 31 21.01 -11.12 -2.31
CA LEU A 31 21.02 -9.78 -2.90
C LEU A 31 21.95 -8.84 -2.16
N GLU A 32 22.85 -8.20 -2.90
CA GLU A 32 23.74 -7.14 -2.40
C GLU A 32 23.24 -5.78 -2.90
N PHE A 33 23.03 -4.84 -1.98
CA PHE A 33 22.49 -3.52 -2.32
C PHE A 33 23.61 -2.48 -2.47
N ASP A 34 23.73 -1.89 -3.67
CA ASP A 34 24.56 -0.71 -3.90
C ASP A 34 23.71 0.56 -3.76
N THR A 35 23.95 1.30 -2.68
CA THR A 35 23.23 2.55 -2.35
C THR A 35 24.04 3.81 -2.66
N THR A 36 25.18 3.71 -3.34
CA THR A 36 26.14 4.82 -3.53
C THR A 36 25.50 6.06 -4.14
N ASN A 37 24.55 5.89 -5.07
CA ASN A 37 23.85 6.97 -5.77
C ASN A 37 22.33 6.95 -5.56
N ALA A 38 21.85 6.26 -4.51
CA ALA A 38 20.43 6.08 -4.28
C ALA A 38 19.75 7.41 -3.90
N ALA A 39 18.64 7.73 -4.56
CA ALA A 39 17.72 8.75 -4.06
C ALA A 39 16.92 8.20 -2.87
N PRO A 40 16.55 9.02 -1.88
CA PRO A 40 15.68 8.59 -0.79
C PRO A 40 14.31 8.12 -1.32
N GLY A 41 13.73 7.13 -0.63
CA GLY A 41 12.35 6.71 -0.83
C GLY A 41 11.37 7.58 -0.04
N THR A 42 10.17 7.05 0.23
CA THR A 42 9.22 7.67 1.16
C THR A 42 9.49 7.28 2.61
N ALA A 43 10.15 6.15 2.84
CA ALA A 43 10.48 5.69 4.19
C ALA A 43 11.86 6.22 4.63
N PRO A 44 12.18 6.18 5.93
CA PRO A 44 13.45 6.68 6.46
C PRO A 44 14.71 5.97 5.92
N ASP A 45 14.58 4.71 5.51
CA ASP A 45 15.70 3.85 5.13
C ASP A 45 15.88 3.75 3.60
N LEU A 46 17.13 3.65 3.13
CA LEU A 46 17.38 3.32 1.71
C LEU A 46 17.12 1.84 1.42
N VAL A 47 17.48 0.97 2.37
CA VAL A 47 17.19 -0.46 2.40
C VAL A 47 16.73 -0.74 3.83
N PRO A 48 15.54 -1.32 4.04
CA PRO A 48 15.00 -1.48 5.38
C PRO A 48 15.82 -2.49 6.18
N GLY A 49 15.79 -2.37 7.51
CA GLY A 49 16.31 -3.41 8.39
C GLY A 49 15.32 -4.56 8.56
N GLY A 50 15.13 -4.97 9.81
CA GLY A 50 14.25 -6.07 10.18
C GLY A 50 14.96 -7.42 10.21
N TYR A 51 14.36 -8.37 10.92
CA TYR A 51 14.96 -9.68 11.16
C TYR A 51 14.62 -10.72 10.10
N MET A 52 13.58 -10.48 9.32
CA MET A 52 13.10 -11.34 8.23
C MET A 52 12.42 -10.47 7.18
N TRP A 53 12.59 -10.80 5.91
CA TRP A 53 11.87 -10.16 4.80
C TRP A 53 10.91 -11.17 4.17
N GLU A 54 9.63 -11.06 4.46
CA GLU A 54 8.61 -11.95 3.91
C GLU A 54 8.18 -11.53 2.49
N CYS A 55 7.49 -12.46 1.81
CA CYS A 55 6.78 -12.22 0.55
C CYS A 55 7.56 -11.42 -0.52
N PRO A 56 8.83 -11.73 -0.82
CA PRO A 56 9.55 -10.97 -1.83
C PRO A 56 8.90 -11.15 -3.20
N ASN A 57 8.68 -10.03 -3.87
CA ASN A 57 8.36 -10.00 -5.29
C ASN A 57 9.47 -9.24 -6.01
N LEU A 58 9.90 -9.76 -7.16
CA LEU A 58 10.84 -9.07 -8.03
C LEU A 58 10.27 -9.05 -9.44
N ILE A 59 10.01 -7.85 -9.94
CA ILE A 59 9.42 -7.61 -11.26
C ILE A 59 10.15 -6.48 -11.96
N THR A 60 10.30 -6.60 -13.28
CA THR A 60 10.80 -5.52 -14.13
C THR A 60 9.61 -4.82 -14.79
N LEU A 61 9.50 -3.51 -14.62
CA LEU A 61 8.50 -2.67 -15.29
C LEU A 61 9.18 -1.50 -15.98
N ARG A 62 8.70 -1.13 -17.16
CA ARG A 62 9.16 0.06 -17.86
C ARG A 62 8.54 1.33 -17.29
N ASP A 63 9.38 2.26 -16.83
CA ASP A 63 8.96 3.55 -16.31
C ASP A 63 8.24 4.37 -17.38
N ALA A 64 7.02 4.81 -17.07
CA ALA A 64 6.15 5.52 -17.99
C ALA A 64 6.66 6.93 -18.35
N VAL A 65 7.58 7.49 -17.56
CA VAL A 65 8.13 8.84 -17.76
C VAL A 65 9.54 8.79 -18.34
N THR A 66 10.44 8.00 -17.77
CA THR A 66 11.84 7.93 -18.23
C THR A 66 12.01 6.96 -19.41
N GLY A 67 11.10 6.00 -19.55
CA GLY A 67 11.18 4.95 -20.57
C GLY A 67 12.21 3.87 -20.28
N GLU A 68 12.76 3.82 -19.06
CA GLU A 68 13.75 2.83 -18.62
C GLU A 68 13.09 1.60 -17.98
N ASP A 69 13.63 0.40 -18.20
CA ASP A 69 13.17 -0.82 -17.54
C ASP A 69 13.73 -0.91 -16.12
N LEU A 70 12.90 -0.84 -15.10
CA LEU A 70 13.31 -0.80 -13.70
C LEU A 70 12.97 -2.10 -13.00
N ASP A 71 13.91 -2.62 -12.21
CA ASP A 71 13.67 -3.76 -11.33
C ASP A 71 13.11 -3.25 -10.00
N ILE A 72 11.99 -3.82 -9.59
CA ILE A 72 11.24 -3.43 -8.40
C ILE A 72 11.22 -4.63 -7.45
N LEU A 73 11.84 -4.46 -6.30
CA LEU A 73 11.82 -5.44 -5.22
C LEU A 73 10.78 -5.00 -4.20
N ILE A 74 9.68 -5.74 -4.08
CA ILE A 74 8.69 -5.59 -3.01
C ILE A 74 9.01 -6.60 -1.93
N ILE A 75 9.05 -6.17 -0.67
CA ILE A 75 9.35 -7.01 0.50
C ILE A 75 8.50 -6.62 1.69
N CYS A 76 8.37 -7.56 2.62
CA CYS A 76 7.70 -7.35 3.89
C CYS A 76 8.68 -7.48 5.07
N PRO A 77 9.45 -6.42 5.40
CA PRO A 77 10.40 -6.47 6.51
C PRO A 77 9.66 -6.55 7.86
N GLN A 78 10.05 -7.51 8.69
CA GLN A 78 9.51 -7.72 10.04
C GLN A 78 10.43 -7.11 11.10
N GLY A 79 9.85 -6.52 12.13
CA GLY A 79 10.58 -5.96 13.28
C GLY A 79 11.17 -4.57 13.03
N LEU A 80 10.52 -3.76 12.19
CA LEU A 80 10.85 -2.34 12.06
C LEU A 80 10.24 -1.56 13.23
N GLU A 81 10.99 -0.60 13.76
CA GLU A 81 10.52 0.29 14.83
C GLU A 81 9.70 1.44 14.24
N PRO A 82 8.51 1.77 14.79
CA PRO A 82 7.71 2.89 14.32
C PRO A 82 8.47 4.23 14.37
N VAL A 83 8.33 5.03 13.33
CA VAL A 83 8.90 6.39 13.26
C VAL A 83 7.78 7.38 12.98
N THR A 84 7.56 8.31 13.90
CA THR A 84 6.54 9.37 13.76
C THR A 84 7.20 10.75 13.75
N THR A 85 6.82 11.56 12.79
CA THR A 85 7.16 12.99 12.68
C THR A 85 5.87 13.81 12.65
N ASP A 86 5.98 15.13 12.56
CA ASP A 86 4.81 16.00 12.43
C ASP A 86 4.01 15.71 11.14
N THR A 87 4.67 15.23 10.08
CA THR A 87 4.10 15.07 8.73
C THR A 87 4.01 13.63 8.24
N ALA A 88 4.58 12.66 8.97
CA ALA A 88 4.63 11.27 8.54
C ALA A 88 4.54 10.27 9.71
N THR A 89 3.89 9.15 9.47
CA THR A 89 3.87 7.98 10.34
C THR A 89 4.38 6.78 9.54
N HIS A 90 5.61 6.37 9.81
CA HIS A 90 6.25 5.21 9.19
C HIS A 90 6.26 4.02 10.13
N TYR A 91 6.20 2.83 9.53
CA TYR A 91 6.35 1.54 10.19
C TYR A 91 5.38 1.32 11.35
N ALA A 92 4.17 1.88 11.22
CA ALA A 92 3.25 2.06 12.32
C ALA A 92 2.41 0.81 12.65
N SER A 93 2.32 -0.12 11.70
CA SER A 93 1.72 -1.45 11.87
C SER A 93 2.80 -2.46 12.29
N SER A 94 2.42 -3.56 12.93
CA SER A 94 3.36 -4.62 13.36
C SER A 94 4.14 -5.24 12.20
N ASP A 95 3.54 -5.19 11.01
CA ASP A 95 4.06 -5.80 9.80
C ASP A 95 3.97 -4.78 8.67
N GLN A 96 5.08 -4.59 7.97
CA GLN A 96 5.25 -3.54 6.96
C GLN A 96 5.43 -4.13 5.58
N CYS A 97 4.96 -3.40 4.57
CA CYS A 97 5.26 -3.73 3.19
C CYS A 97 5.79 -2.49 2.47
N GLY A 98 6.85 -2.68 1.70
CA GLY A 98 7.38 -1.63 0.86
C GLY A 98 8.16 -2.16 -0.32
N TYR A 99 8.72 -1.24 -1.09
CA TYR A 99 9.43 -1.53 -2.31
C TYR A 99 10.72 -0.71 -2.44
N ILE A 100 11.67 -1.26 -3.17
CA ILE A 100 12.91 -0.61 -3.59
C ILE A 100 12.96 -0.65 -5.12
N VAL A 101 13.38 0.45 -5.75
CA VAL A 101 13.48 0.54 -7.22
C VAL A 101 14.95 0.66 -7.63
N GLY A 102 15.36 -0.13 -8.61
CA GLY A 102 16.74 -0.18 -9.04
C GLY A 102 16.98 -0.96 -10.33
N LYS A 103 18.18 -1.51 -10.43
CA LYS A 103 18.63 -2.39 -11.51
C LYS A 103 19.33 -3.60 -10.90
N LEU A 104 18.94 -4.80 -11.29
CA LEU A 104 19.55 -6.04 -10.86
C LEU A 104 20.53 -6.56 -11.91
N ASP A 105 21.78 -6.80 -11.50
CA ASP A 105 22.78 -7.51 -12.30
C ASP A 105 23.37 -8.66 -11.46
N GLY A 106 23.03 -9.90 -11.83
CA GLY A 106 23.32 -11.07 -11.00
C GLY A 106 22.63 -10.94 -9.64
N THR A 107 23.42 -10.83 -8.58
CA THR A 107 22.95 -10.58 -7.20
C THR A 107 23.04 -9.12 -6.78
N ARG A 108 23.65 -8.25 -7.59
CA ARG A 108 23.88 -6.85 -7.24
C ARG A 108 22.67 -6.01 -7.63
N PHE A 109 21.95 -5.52 -6.63
CA PHE A 109 20.84 -4.59 -6.80
C PHE A 109 21.33 -3.16 -6.64
N THR A 110 21.47 -2.44 -7.75
CA THR A 110 21.84 -1.02 -7.74
C THR A 110 20.60 -0.19 -7.45
N VAL A 111 20.53 0.41 -6.25
CA VAL A 111 19.36 1.15 -5.78
C VAL A 111 19.32 2.52 -6.45
N LEU A 112 18.24 2.79 -7.17
CA LEU A 112 17.95 4.10 -7.77
C LEU A 112 17.04 4.93 -6.88
N ARG A 113 16.07 4.27 -6.23
CA ARG A 113 15.21 4.86 -5.21
C ARG A 113 15.07 3.92 -4.02
N GLY A 114 15.35 4.46 -2.84
CA GLY A 114 15.31 3.74 -1.58
C GLY A 114 13.92 3.27 -1.17
N PHE A 115 13.85 2.63 -0.01
CA PHE A 115 12.65 1.99 0.49
C PHE A 115 11.45 2.95 0.57
N SER A 116 10.34 2.48 0.06
CA SER A 116 9.05 3.16 0.13
C SER A 116 8.00 2.21 0.63
N GLU A 117 7.24 2.63 1.63
CA GLU A 117 6.03 1.91 2.03
C GLU A 117 5.07 1.80 0.84
N LEU A 118 4.52 0.61 0.64
CA LEU A 118 3.64 0.31 -0.48
C LEU A 118 2.19 0.72 -0.17
N ASP A 119 1.82 0.72 1.10
CA ASP A 119 0.51 1.08 1.60
C ASP A 119 0.66 1.68 3.01
N HIS A 120 0.06 2.83 3.25
CA HIS A 120 0.15 3.59 4.50
C HIS A 120 -1.05 3.38 5.43
N GLY A 121 -1.96 2.47 5.09
CA GLY A 121 -3.14 2.17 5.90
C GLY A 121 -2.83 1.25 7.09
N GLN A 122 -3.85 1.03 7.91
CA GLN A 122 -3.75 0.23 9.13
C GLN A 122 -3.74 -1.28 8.85
N GLN A 123 -4.25 -1.75 7.70
CA GLN A 123 -4.42 -3.17 7.40
C GLN A 123 -4.01 -3.49 5.95
N PHE A 124 -2.71 -3.72 5.73
CA PHE A 124 -2.18 -4.17 4.45
C PHE A 124 -0.90 -4.98 4.66
N TYR A 125 -0.85 -6.20 4.13
CA TYR A 125 0.33 -7.04 4.20
C TYR A 125 0.43 -8.05 3.05
N ALA A 126 1.58 -8.73 2.97
CA ALA A 126 1.85 -9.87 2.10
C ALA A 126 1.34 -9.73 0.65
N PRO A 127 1.65 -8.62 -0.06
CA PRO A 127 1.17 -8.46 -1.41
C PRO A 127 1.89 -9.40 -2.38
N GLN A 128 1.19 -9.71 -3.47
CA GLN A 128 1.76 -10.38 -4.62
C GLN A 128 1.49 -9.56 -5.88
N ILE A 129 2.50 -9.45 -6.73
CA ILE A 129 2.41 -8.76 -8.02
C ILE A 129 2.75 -9.71 -9.16
N THR A 130 2.03 -9.57 -10.27
CA THR A 130 2.36 -10.22 -11.54
C THR A 130 2.41 -9.18 -12.66
N GLY A 131 3.23 -9.43 -13.69
CA GLY A 131 3.22 -8.60 -14.90
C GLY A 131 1.86 -8.64 -15.58
N PHE A 132 1.37 -7.45 -15.96
CA PHE A 132 0.14 -7.27 -16.74
C PHE A 132 0.47 -6.75 -18.16
N SER A 133 1.45 -5.85 -18.27
CA SER A 133 2.08 -5.41 -19.52
C SER A 133 3.55 -5.08 -19.26
N GLU A 134 4.30 -4.65 -20.29
CA GLU A 134 5.66 -4.14 -20.12
C GLU A 134 5.74 -2.94 -19.14
N THR A 135 4.68 -2.15 -19.04
CA THR A 135 4.63 -0.92 -18.25
C THR A 135 3.81 -1.05 -16.97
N SER A 136 3.14 -2.20 -16.74
CA SER A 136 2.22 -2.34 -15.62
C SER A 136 2.19 -3.73 -15.00
N GLY A 137 2.01 -3.77 -13.69
CA GLY A 137 1.72 -4.96 -12.91
C GLY A 137 0.29 -4.97 -12.37
N LEU A 138 -0.18 -6.16 -11.99
CA LEU A 138 -1.39 -6.37 -11.23
C LEU A 138 -1.01 -6.83 -9.82
N LEU A 139 -1.44 -6.06 -8.81
CA LEU A 139 -1.11 -6.31 -7.41
C LEU A 139 -2.37 -6.60 -6.58
N LEU A 140 -2.28 -7.58 -5.69
CA LEU A 140 -3.25 -7.81 -4.63
C LEU A 140 -2.50 -7.87 -3.29
N GLY A 141 -3.05 -7.22 -2.27
CA GLY A 141 -2.58 -7.31 -0.89
C GLY A 141 -3.55 -8.09 -0.02
N TRP A 142 -3.06 -8.66 1.07
CA TRP A 142 -3.90 -9.09 2.18
C TRP A 142 -4.29 -7.86 2.99
N MET A 143 -5.59 -7.55 3.05
CA MET A 143 -6.12 -6.52 3.93
C MET A 143 -6.33 -7.13 5.32
N GLY A 144 -5.24 -7.17 6.07
CA GLY A 144 -5.14 -7.77 7.40
C GLY A 144 -3.69 -7.77 7.88
N LEU A 145 -3.47 -8.15 9.13
CA LEU A 145 -2.15 -8.29 9.74
C LEU A 145 -2.01 -9.64 10.48
N PRO A 146 -0.81 -10.26 10.46
CA PRO A 146 -0.51 -11.46 11.24
C PRO A 146 -0.97 -11.38 12.70
N GLY A 147 -1.80 -12.35 13.12
CA GLY A 147 -2.28 -12.47 14.49
C GLY A 147 -3.31 -11.43 14.92
N GLN A 148 -3.75 -10.53 14.04
CA GLN A 148 -4.79 -9.54 14.33
C GLN A 148 -6.19 -10.03 13.92
N ASP A 149 -6.57 -11.21 14.43
CA ASP A 149 -7.81 -11.87 13.99
C ASP A 149 -9.05 -11.46 14.80
N ASP A 150 -8.87 -10.77 15.94
CA ASP A 150 -9.96 -10.34 16.82
C ASP A 150 -10.73 -9.14 16.22
N THR A 151 -11.61 -9.47 15.27
CA THR A 151 -12.43 -8.50 14.54
C THR A 151 -13.92 -8.81 14.72
N PRO A 152 -14.82 -7.80 14.60
CA PRO A 152 -16.26 -8.03 14.69
C PRO A 152 -16.80 -9.10 13.72
N SER A 153 -16.19 -9.28 12.55
CA SER A 153 -16.64 -10.28 11.56
C SER A 153 -16.43 -11.73 12.03
N VAL A 154 -15.46 -12.01 12.89
CA VAL A 154 -15.24 -13.38 13.41
C VAL A 154 -16.42 -13.81 14.28
N ALA A 155 -16.77 -13.00 15.28
CA ALA A 155 -17.84 -13.33 16.20
C ALA A 155 -19.22 -13.27 15.54
N ALA A 156 -19.44 -12.34 14.60
CA ALA A 156 -20.72 -12.15 13.94
C ALA A 156 -20.96 -13.09 12.74
N GLU A 157 -19.92 -13.37 11.95
CA GLU A 157 -20.04 -13.97 10.62
C GLU A 157 -19.06 -15.14 10.37
N GLY A 158 -18.11 -15.40 11.27
CA GLY A 158 -17.21 -16.56 11.21
C GLY A 158 -16.07 -16.45 10.20
N TRP A 159 -15.73 -15.24 9.75
CA TRP A 159 -14.61 -14.99 8.84
C TRP A 159 -13.78 -13.79 9.29
N VAL A 160 -12.55 -13.70 8.79
CA VAL A 160 -11.61 -12.61 9.07
C VAL A 160 -10.79 -12.27 7.84
N HIS A 161 -10.47 -10.98 7.71
CA HIS A 161 -9.69 -10.39 6.64
C HIS A 161 -10.28 -10.53 5.23
N SER A 162 -9.74 -9.76 4.30
CA SER A 162 -10.03 -9.90 2.87
C SER A 162 -8.75 -9.68 2.06
N LEU A 163 -8.84 -9.81 0.74
CA LEU A 163 -7.86 -9.19 -0.15
C LEU A 163 -8.27 -7.73 -0.41
N THR A 164 -7.32 -6.91 -0.81
CA THR A 164 -7.60 -5.63 -1.48
C THR A 164 -8.31 -5.88 -2.80
N VAL A 165 -8.92 -4.84 -3.39
CA VAL A 165 -9.21 -4.91 -4.83
C VAL A 165 -7.90 -5.06 -5.62
N PRO A 166 -7.95 -5.65 -6.83
CA PRO A 166 -6.79 -5.65 -7.69
C PRO A 166 -6.36 -4.22 -8.00
N ARG A 167 -5.05 -3.96 -7.89
CA ARG A 167 -4.45 -2.66 -8.20
C ARG A 167 -3.64 -2.77 -9.47
N ARG A 168 -3.86 -1.88 -10.42
CA ARG A 168 -2.88 -1.66 -11.49
C ARG A 168 -1.72 -0.87 -10.90
N VAL A 169 -0.51 -1.36 -11.11
CA VAL A 169 0.73 -0.74 -10.64
C VAL A 169 1.54 -0.28 -11.84
N GLU A 170 1.93 0.99 -11.86
CA GLU A 170 2.75 1.60 -12.91
C GLU A 170 3.90 2.36 -12.25
N VAL A 171 5.06 2.47 -12.91
CA VAL A 171 6.20 3.23 -12.37
C VAL A 171 6.31 4.56 -13.10
N HIS A 172 6.36 5.65 -12.34
CA HIS A 172 6.50 7.01 -12.86
C HIS A 172 7.64 7.71 -12.13
N ASN A 173 8.75 8.01 -12.82
CA ASN A 173 9.93 8.60 -12.21
C ASN A 173 10.40 7.81 -10.98
N HIS A 174 10.52 6.49 -11.10
CA HIS A 174 10.91 5.55 -10.05
C HIS A 174 9.91 5.43 -8.88
N VAL A 175 8.72 6.03 -8.95
CA VAL A 175 7.66 5.90 -7.93
C VAL A 175 6.58 4.94 -8.43
N LEU A 176 6.20 3.96 -7.61
CA LEU A 176 5.05 3.12 -7.90
C LEU A 176 3.76 3.91 -7.69
N ARG A 177 2.91 3.93 -8.72
CA ARG A 177 1.56 4.44 -8.67
C ARG A 177 0.57 3.29 -8.72
N GLN A 178 -0.45 3.35 -7.87
CA GLN A 178 -1.49 2.35 -7.73
C GLN A 178 -2.83 2.92 -8.17
N THR A 179 -3.53 2.22 -9.04
CA THR A 179 -4.91 2.53 -9.43
C THR A 179 -5.82 1.36 -9.05
N LEU A 180 -6.86 1.64 -8.25
CA LEU A 180 -7.86 0.64 -7.88
C LEU A 180 -8.65 0.17 -9.11
N ILE A 181 -8.71 -1.14 -9.33
CA ILE A 181 -9.52 -1.75 -10.39
C ILE A 181 -10.85 -2.18 -9.78
N VAL A 182 -11.84 -1.31 -9.91
CA VAL A 182 -13.23 -1.55 -9.51
C VAL A 182 -14.16 -1.57 -10.74
N PRO A 183 -15.31 -2.27 -10.68
CA PRO A 183 -16.29 -2.25 -11.76
C PRO A 183 -16.75 -0.83 -12.13
N GLU A 184 -16.97 -0.56 -13.42
CA GLU A 184 -17.46 0.75 -13.88
C GLU A 184 -18.81 1.13 -13.26
N SER A 185 -19.69 0.16 -13.02
CA SER A 185 -20.98 0.38 -12.36
C SER A 185 -20.84 0.94 -10.93
N VAL A 186 -19.74 0.60 -10.23
CA VAL A 186 -19.42 1.19 -8.92
C VAL A 186 -18.99 2.65 -9.10
N ARG A 187 -18.07 2.91 -10.02
CA ARG A 187 -17.50 4.26 -10.26
C ARG A 187 -18.52 5.27 -10.78
N ASN A 188 -19.46 4.80 -11.59
CA ASN A 188 -20.51 5.62 -12.20
C ASN A 188 -21.72 5.83 -11.27
N GLY A 189 -21.71 5.26 -10.06
CA GLY A 189 -22.83 5.34 -9.13
C GLY A 189 -24.09 4.62 -9.60
N GLU A 190 -23.94 3.60 -10.46
CA GLU A 190 -25.04 2.78 -10.95
C GLU A 190 -25.47 1.72 -9.91
N ILE A 191 -24.61 1.47 -8.92
CA ILE A 191 -24.96 0.69 -7.73
C ILE A 191 -25.58 1.63 -6.70
N ASN A 192 -26.76 1.26 -6.18
CA ASN A 192 -27.45 2.04 -5.16
C ASN A 192 -26.62 2.00 -3.86
N HIS A 193 -25.81 3.04 -3.65
CA HIS A 193 -24.88 3.19 -2.53
C HIS A 193 -25.59 3.10 -1.16
N MET A 194 -26.85 3.53 -1.08
CA MET A 194 -27.59 3.62 0.18
C MET A 194 -27.99 2.28 0.80
N ASP A 195 -27.98 1.18 0.04
CA ASP A 195 -28.43 -0.14 0.53
C ASP A 195 -27.35 -1.25 0.45
N SER A 196 -26.20 -0.95 -0.17
CA SER A 196 -25.16 -1.96 -0.45
C SER A 196 -23.98 -1.91 0.52
N GLY A 197 -23.71 -0.75 1.13
CA GLY A 197 -22.47 -0.49 1.87
C GLY A 197 -21.25 -0.38 0.95
N ILE A 198 -21.46 -0.25 -0.36
CA ILE A 198 -20.40 -0.05 -1.35
C ILE A 198 -20.43 1.42 -1.76
N LEU A 199 -19.34 2.16 -1.53
CA LEU A 199 -19.24 3.60 -1.81
C LEU A 199 -18.02 3.88 -2.68
N TRP A 200 -18.14 4.87 -3.57
CA TRP A 200 -17.03 5.36 -4.37
C TRP A 200 -17.03 6.89 -4.34
N HIS A 201 -15.86 7.46 -4.10
CA HIS A 201 -15.63 8.89 -4.20
C HIS A 201 -14.30 9.13 -4.90
N SER A 202 -14.27 10.07 -5.85
CA SER A 202 -13.03 10.56 -6.44
C SER A 202 -13.14 12.07 -6.59
N GLU A 203 -12.07 12.77 -6.21
CA GLU A 203 -11.92 14.19 -6.41
C GLU A 203 -10.45 14.59 -6.58
N ARG A 204 -10.22 15.73 -7.24
CA ARG A 204 -8.88 16.30 -7.35
C ARG A 204 -8.62 17.22 -6.16
N LEU A 205 -7.52 16.98 -5.44
CA LEU A 205 -7.04 17.85 -4.38
C LEU A 205 -6.23 18.99 -4.99
N ASP A 206 -6.78 20.20 -4.98
CA ASP A 206 -6.18 21.39 -5.61
C ASP A 206 -5.49 22.31 -4.59
N GLY A 207 -4.82 21.73 -3.59
CA GLY A 207 -4.04 22.50 -2.61
C GLY A 207 -4.87 23.28 -1.59
N HIS A 208 -6.15 22.93 -1.40
CA HIS A 208 -7.00 23.44 -0.34
C HIS A 208 -7.28 22.33 0.67
N GLU A 209 -7.41 22.68 1.95
CA GLU A 209 -7.80 21.72 2.98
C GLU A 209 -9.12 21.04 2.60
N THR A 210 -9.16 19.72 2.77
CA THR A 210 -10.31 18.89 2.41
C THR A 210 -10.45 17.76 3.41
N THR A 211 -11.63 17.64 4.02
CA THR A 211 -11.95 16.56 4.97
C THR A 211 -13.08 15.72 4.40
N LEU A 212 -12.82 14.45 4.17
CA LEU A 212 -13.83 13.45 3.82
C LEU A 212 -14.14 12.58 5.04
N VAL A 213 -15.42 12.34 5.29
CA VAL A 213 -15.88 11.49 6.38
C VAL A 213 -16.72 10.36 5.82
N ILE A 214 -16.38 9.14 6.20
CA ILE A 214 -17.18 7.94 5.93
C ILE A 214 -18.21 7.83 7.05
N THR A 215 -19.48 7.96 6.70
CA THR A 215 -20.58 7.99 7.68
C THR A 215 -21.61 6.89 7.42
N GLY A 216 -22.00 6.21 8.48
CA GLY A 216 -23.03 5.18 8.44
C GLY A 216 -24.44 5.77 8.41
N SER A 217 -25.43 4.94 8.05
CA SER A 217 -26.83 5.36 7.91
C SER A 217 -27.46 5.92 9.20
N GLN A 218 -26.82 5.74 10.35
CA GLN A 218 -27.24 6.28 11.66
C GLN A 218 -26.31 7.38 12.18
N GLY A 219 -25.37 7.87 11.36
CA GLY A 219 -24.45 8.96 11.71
C GLY A 219 -23.14 8.50 12.35
N THR A 220 -22.88 7.20 12.43
CA THR A 220 -21.60 6.69 12.94
C THR A 220 -20.47 7.07 12.02
N ILE A 221 -19.35 7.56 12.57
CA ILE A 221 -18.15 7.87 11.80
C ILE A 221 -17.30 6.61 11.72
N GLY A 222 -17.03 6.15 10.49
CA GLY A 222 -16.17 5.00 10.23
C GLY A 222 -14.69 5.38 10.12
N ALA A 223 -14.39 6.43 9.37
CA ALA A 223 -13.06 7.00 9.23
C ALA A 223 -13.12 8.43 8.71
N THR A 224 -12.05 9.19 8.98
CA THR A 224 -11.84 10.53 8.45
C THR A 224 -10.58 10.56 7.60
N ILE A 225 -10.68 11.06 6.37
CA ILE A 225 -9.55 11.33 5.48
C ILE A 225 -9.41 12.84 5.36
N HIS A 226 -8.34 13.39 5.93
CA HIS A 226 -8.10 14.82 6.01
C HIS A 226 -6.84 15.19 5.23
N TYR A 227 -7.01 15.92 4.13
CA TYR A 227 -5.93 16.53 3.39
C TYR A 227 -5.60 17.90 3.97
N LEU A 228 -4.46 17.99 4.64
CA LEU A 228 -3.88 19.21 5.16
C LEU A 228 -3.06 19.88 4.06
N SER A 229 -3.52 21.04 3.59
CA SER A 229 -2.80 21.82 2.58
C SER A 229 -1.71 22.70 3.20
N GLY A 230 -0.75 23.16 2.40
CA GLY A 230 0.30 24.05 2.90
C GLY A 230 1.60 23.89 2.13
N ALA A 231 2.71 24.31 2.74
CA ALA A 231 4.05 24.13 2.18
C ALA A 231 4.44 22.65 2.12
N ASP A 232 4.08 21.90 3.16
CA ASP A 232 4.30 20.45 3.28
C ASP A 232 2.93 19.76 3.42
N PRO A 233 2.21 19.54 2.31
CA PRO A 233 0.87 18.97 2.36
C PRO A 233 0.90 17.52 2.85
N VAL A 234 -0.10 17.13 3.65
CA VAL A 234 -0.19 15.83 4.32
C VAL A 234 -1.57 15.24 4.13
N LEU A 235 -1.65 13.94 3.89
CA LEU A 235 -2.88 13.17 4.02
C LEU A 235 -2.89 12.51 5.39
N GLU A 236 -3.92 12.79 6.18
CA GLU A 236 -4.18 12.18 7.46
C GLU A 236 -5.37 11.21 7.32
N ILE A 237 -5.19 9.97 7.80
CA ILE A 237 -6.24 8.95 7.80
C ILE A 237 -6.45 8.53 9.26
N ASP A 238 -7.59 8.92 9.81
CA ASP A 238 -8.02 8.58 11.17
C ASP A 238 -9.06 7.46 11.12
N VAL A 239 -8.69 6.31 11.70
CA VAL A 239 -9.59 5.18 11.91
C VAL A 239 -9.71 4.93 13.40
N ALA A 240 -10.82 5.35 13.99
CA ALA A 240 -11.12 5.19 15.42
C ALA A 240 -10.01 5.70 16.37
N GLY A 241 -9.31 6.78 15.99
CA GLY A 241 -8.23 7.40 16.74
C GLY A 241 -6.82 6.89 16.39
N ASP A 242 -6.69 5.85 15.56
CA ASP A 242 -5.40 5.46 14.99
C ASP A 242 -5.12 6.29 13.73
N VAL A 243 -4.32 7.34 13.92
CA VAL A 243 -4.03 8.35 12.89
C VAL A 243 -2.76 7.99 12.14
N ARG A 244 -2.86 7.85 10.82
CA ARG A 244 -1.73 7.70 9.88
C ARG A 244 -1.53 9.01 9.11
N ARG A 245 -0.29 9.49 9.05
CA ARG A 245 0.09 10.67 8.26
C ARG A 245 1.06 10.30 7.16
N VAL A 246 0.86 10.87 5.97
CA VAL A 246 1.76 10.71 4.84
C VAL A 246 1.91 12.02 4.08
N PRO A 247 3.14 12.46 3.75
CA PRO A 247 3.34 13.60 2.86
C PRO A 247 2.63 13.36 1.53
N CYS A 248 1.71 14.24 1.17
CA CYS A 248 0.80 14.04 0.05
C CYS A 248 0.78 15.29 -0.84
N PRO A 249 1.44 15.29 -2.01
CA PRO A 249 1.28 16.38 -2.94
C PRO A 249 -0.15 16.44 -3.52
N PRO A 250 -0.56 17.59 -4.09
CA PRO A 250 -1.82 17.71 -4.83
C PRO A 250 -1.94 16.67 -5.94
N GLY A 251 -3.16 16.18 -6.19
CA GLY A 251 -3.42 15.14 -7.18
C GLY A 251 -4.81 14.54 -7.02
N GLU A 252 -5.11 13.49 -7.78
CA GLU A 252 -6.34 12.72 -7.61
C GLU A 252 -6.34 11.98 -6.27
N LEU A 253 -7.44 12.11 -5.53
CA LEU A 253 -7.82 11.32 -4.36
C LEU A 253 -9.00 10.43 -4.75
N THR A 254 -8.92 9.15 -4.41
CA THR A 254 -10.00 8.18 -4.56
C THR A 254 -10.20 7.46 -3.23
N VAL A 255 -11.46 7.27 -2.84
CA VAL A 255 -11.88 6.49 -1.67
C VAL A 255 -12.90 5.46 -2.14
N PHE A 256 -12.59 4.19 -1.91
CA PHE A 256 -13.46 3.06 -2.19
C PHE A 256 -13.82 2.38 -0.87
N VAL A 257 -15.11 2.10 -0.68
CA VAL A 257 -15.64 1.37 0.47
C VAL A 257 -16.37 0.14 -0.06
N ASP A 258 -16.06 -1.03 0.46
CA ASP A 258 -16.83 -2.26 0.29
C ASP A 258 -17.12 -2.84 1.67
N ARG A 259 -18.27 -2.44 2.22
CA ARG A 259 -18.68 -2.74 3.59
C ARG A 259 -17.56 -2.37 4.57
N SER A 260 -16.95 -3.33 5.25
CA SER A 260 -15.92 -3.03 6.24
C SER A 260 -14.57 -2.68 5.65
N ALA A 261 -14.32 -2.98 4.37
CA ALA A 261 -13.05 -2.72 3.71
C ALA A 261 -13.04 -1.31 3.10
N VAL A 262 -11.96 -0.57 3.33
CA VAL A 262 -11.76 0.76 2.76
C VAL A 262 -10.38 0.86 2.14
N GLU A 263 -10.33 1.40 0.92
CA GLU A 263 -9.11 1.65 0.18
C GLU A 263 -9.07 3.08 -0.30
N VAL A 264 -7.93 3.74 -0.11
CA VAL A 264 -7.68 5.12 -0.49
C VAL A 264 -6.47 5.15 -1.41
N THR A 265 -6.55 5.88 -2.51
CA THR A 265 -5.37 6.28 -3.29
C THR A 265 -5.32 7.78 -3.41
N ALA A 266 -4.14 8.38 -3.24
CA ALA A 266 -3.94 9.82 -3.31
C ALA A 266 -2.71 10.17 -4.16
N ALA A 267 -2.52 11.46 -4.45
CA ALA A 267 -1.39 11.97 -5.23
C ALA A 267 -1.25 11.25 -6.59
N ASP A 268 -2.34 11.13 -7.33
CA ASP A 268 -2.41 10.41 -8.61
C ASP A 268 -1.96 8.93 -8.48
N GLY A 269 -2.26 8.31 -7.34
CA GLY A 269 -1.94 6.92 -7.02
C GLY A 269 -0.56 6.69 -6.42
N ALA A 270 0.26 7.73 -6.21
CA ALA A 270 1.58 7.59 -5.58
C ALA A 270 1.48 7.19 -4.09
N ILE A 271 0.31 7.38 -3.48
CA ILE A 271 0.00 6.99 -2.10
C ILE A 271 -1.18 6.03 -2.17
N ALA A 272 -1.09 4.92 -1.44
CA ALA A 272 -2.20 4.02 -1.18
C ALA A 272 -2.35 3.81 0.32
N ALA A 273 -3.57 3.54 0.77
CA ALA A 273 -3.87 3.16 2.14
C ALA A 273 -5.05 2.18 2.17
N SER A 274 -4.92 1.11 2.95
CA SER A 274 -5.95 0.08 3.17
C SER A 274 -6.25 -0.07 4.64
N PHE A 275 -7.53 -0.11 4.99
CA PHE A 275 -7.94 -0.31 6.36
C PHE A 275 -9.33 -0.92 6.44
N VAL A 276 -9.67 -1.39 7.64
CA VAL A 276 -11.00 -1.89 7.94
C VAL A 276 -11.69 -0.97 8.95
N THR A 277 -12.98 -0.73 8.75
CA THR A 277 -13.84 -0.05 9.72
C THR A 277 -15.22 -0.69 9.71
N PHE A 278 -15.75 -0.99 10.89
CA PHE A 278 -16.99 -1.74 11.03
C PHE A 278 -18.14 -0.80 11.44
N PRO A 279 -19.25 -0.77 10.69
CA PRO A 279 -20.43 -0.03 11.11
C PRO A 279 -21.06 -0.71 12.33
N ASN A 280 -21.94 0.01 13.04
CA ASN A 280 -22.71 -0.60 14.12
C ASN A 280 -23.62 -1.72 13.60
N VAL A 281 -24.10 -2.57 14.50
CA VAL A 281 -25.08 -3.61 14.17
C VAL A 281 -26.33 -2.99 13.54
N ASN A 282 -26.75 -3.49 12.37
CA ASN A 282 -27.85 -2.95 11.54
C ASN A 282 -27.58 -1.56 10.93
N GLU A 283 -26.32 -1.17 10.79
CA GLU A 283 -25.89 0.00 10.06
C GLU A 283 -25.02 -0.42 8.87
N ILE A 284 -25.05 0.37 7.81
CA ILE A 284 -24.11 0.28 6.68
C ILE A 284 -23.52 1.65 6.44
N TRP A 285 -22.30 1.70 5.89
CA TRP A 285 -21.75 2.95 5.38
C TRP A 285 -22.64 3.47 4.26
N SER A 286 -23.03 4.74 4.38
CA SER A 286 -24.06 5.34 3.53
C SER A 286 -23.52 6.51 2.70
N THR A 287 -22.50 7.21 3.17
CA THR A 287 -21.94 8.39 2.52
C THR A 287 -20.44 8.51 2.70
N ILE A 288 -19.76 9.01 1.67
CA ILE A 288 -18.46 9.68 1.77
C ILE A 288 -18.77 11.16 1.48
N ALA A 289 -18.65 12.03 2.48
CA ALA A 289 -19.02 13.43 2.32
C ALA A 289 -17.91 14.35 2.80
N ARG A 290 -17.80 15.52 2.15
CA ARG A 290 -16.98 16.61 2.67
C ARG A 290 -17.58 17.10 3.98
N ASN A 291 -16.79 17.16 5.04
CA ASN A 291 -17.19 17.89 6.23
C ASN A 291 -17.03 19.38 5.91
N CYS A 292 -18.15 20.06 5.69
CA CYS A 292 -18.17 21.51 5.59
C CYS A 292 -18.19 22.06 7.01
N ASP A 293 -17.04 22.48 7.52
CA ASP A 293 -17.00 23.38 8.67
C ASP A 293 -17.59 24.76 8.29
#